data_AF-A0A150RFI7-F1
#
_entry.id   AF-A0A150RFI7-F1
#
_cell.length_a   1.000
_cell.length_b   1.000
_cell.length_c   1.000
_cell.angle_alpha   90.00
_cell.angle_beta   90.00
_cell.angle_gamma   90.00
#
_symmetry.space_group_name_H-M   'P 1'
#
loop_
_entity.id
_entity.type
_entity.pdbx_description
1 polymer ?
#
loop_
_entity_poly.entity_id
_entity_poly.type
_entity_poly.pdbx_seq_one_letter_code
_entity_poly.pdbx_strand_id
1 'polypeptide(L)'
;MLVDGLGFRWDVGQDGVINDGNGDAYDTGMVLVVDGVRFPRADRTAEMDGRQLAHGPAPFGNLLVTRKVYVPASEGWARFLEILHNPTDAALTALVRVETNVGSDAGTTITQTYSGDREFTREDRWLATDDIDASGDPSLNFNFYGPGAAIAPESVGMVVTDCSLPNGPAVEFVLPLPPGGTRVLMHFGGQRASQADAHANAAYLDGLPASALLGMTAAERAGLINWAIDTDTDDDGAEDVDDNCPSTPNPDQVDTDTDSVGDACDPDDDNDAILDVLDNCPLAPNPDQADLDGDGAGDACDPDDDGDGVPDSGDNCPSVANAGQENNPEESPPDQFGDACDGDDDNDALVDEADNCPLVPNPNQADEDEDGRGDACDLNARDMDDDGVEDGSDNCIAVPNPGQSDLDDDGEGDACDGDDDGDGAPDGSDNCPVTSNPSQSDADDDGAGDRCDDDDDGDGVPDGGDNCPLLSNSAQEDANDDGVGDACACDAPPKPDGTPCDDGDPCTLTDACEGGVCKGSDPLQCAPSGDACTAARCHSRYGECALFPN
;
A
#
# COMPACT_ATOMS: atom_id res chain seq x y z
N MET A 1 43.73 -30.36 -4.27
CA MET A 1 44.27 -31.02 -3.06
C MET A 1 43.70 -30.24 -1.90
N LEU A 2 43.00 -30.93 -0.99
CA LEU A 2 42.36 -30.28 0.16
C LEU A 2 43.31 -30.32 1.35
N VAL A 3 43.24 -29.28 2.18
CA VAL A 3 44.00 -29.15 3.42
C VAL A 3 43.04 -28.63 4.47
N ASP A 4 42.93 -29.32 5.60
CA ASP A 4 41.99 -28.96 6.67
C ASP A 4 42.52 -27.81 7.54
N GLY A 5 41.72 -27.35 8.52
CA GLY A 5 42.06 -26.23 9.40
C GLY A 5 43.25 -26.48 10.32
N LEU A 6 43.68 -27.73 10.47
CA LEU A 6 44.89 -28.10 11.22
C LEU A 6 46.11 -28.29 10.31
N GLY A 7 45.95 -28.12 9.00
CA GLY A 7 47.02 -28.24 8.02
C GLY A 7 47.25 -29.67 7.49
N PHE A 8 46.39 -30.64 7.81
CA PHE A 8 46.54 -32.00 7.31
C PHE A 8 46.04 -32.14 5.87
N ARG A 9 46.79 -32.90 5.07
CA ARG A 9 46.49 -33.16 3.66
C ARG A 9 45.38 -34.19 3.49
N TRP A 10 44.46 -33.90 2.55
CA TRP A 10 43.41 -34.79 2.07
C TRP A 10 43.49 -34.87 0.53
N ASP A 11 44.20 -35.87 0.01
CA ASP A 11 44.46 -36.07 -1.43
C ASP A 11 43.44 -37.02 -2.08
N VAL A 12 42.18 -36.60 -2.04
CA VAL A 12 41.02 -37.33 -2.57
C VAL A 12 41.20 -37.66 -4.07
N GLY A 13 41.25 -38.96 -4.39
CA GLY A 13 41.29 -39.53 -5.73
C GLY A 13 39.97 -39.35 -6.49
N GLN A 14 39.94 -39.71 -7.78
CA GLN A 14 38.72 -39.57 -8.61
C GLN A 14 37.59 -40.53 -8.21
N ASP A 15 37.91 -41.55 -7.44
CA ASP A 15 37.01 -42.52 -6.81
C ASP A 15 36.64 -42.14 -5.37
N GLY A 16 37.06 -40.97 -4.88
CA GLY A 16 36.77 -40.49 -3.53
C GLY A 16 37.63 -41.12 -2.43
N VAL A 17 38.54 -42.02 -2.78
CA VAL A 17 39.53 -42.65 -1.88
C VAL A 17 40.63 -41.66 -1.51
N ILE A 18 41.19 -41.78 -0.30
CA ILE A 18 42.39 -41.02 0.08
C ILE A 18 43.61 -41.77 -0.49
N ASN A 19 44.42 -41.10 -1.30
CA ASN A 19 45.47 -41.78 -2.07
C ASN A 19 46.72 -42.08 -1.24
N ASP A 20 47.12 -41.16 -0.38
CA ASP A 20 48.36 -41.24 0.41
C ASP A 20 48.20 -40.48 1.73
N GLY A 21 47.41 -39.40 1.77
CA GLY A 21 47.07 -38.68 3.01
C GLY A 21 48.28 -38.07 3.73
N ASN A 22 48.12 -37.51 4.93
CA ASN A 22 49.24 -36.85 5.59
C ASN A 22 50.12 -37.85 6.36
N GLY A 23 51.24 -38.26 5.76
CA GLY A 23 52.13 -39.26 6.39
C GLY A 23 51.45 -40.62 6.42
N ASP A 24 51.00 -41.09 5.26
CA ASP A 24 50.31 -42.38 5.04
C ASP A 24 48.96 -42.53 5.79
N ALA A 25 48.48 -41.47 6.43
CA ALA A 25 47.19 -41.43 7.11
C ALA A 25 46.01 -41.62 6.16
N TYR A 26 45.19 -42.65 6.39
CA TYR A 26 44.14 -43.06 5.47
C TYR A 26 44.63 -43.49 4.08
N ASP A 27 45.90 -43.88 3.94
CA ASP A 27 46.43 -44.38 2.66
C ASP A 27 45.57 -45.52 2.11
N THR A 28 45.10 -45.37 0.87
CA THR A 28 44.14 -46.23 0.16
C THR A 28 42.80 -46.47 0.89
N GLY A 29 42.50 -45.66 1.91
CA GLY A 29 41.36 -45.79 2.80
C GLY A 29 40.09 -45.08 2.30
N MET A 30 39.06 -45.08 3.16
CA MET A 30 37.73 -44.54 2.87
C MET A 30 37.07 -45.15 1.61
N VAL A 31 37.34 -46.40 1.28
CA VAL A 31 36.76 -47.10 0.12
C VAL A 31 35.26 -47.32 0.32
N LEU A 32 34.46 -46.80 -0.62
CA LEU A 32 33.03 -47.13 -0.71
C LEU A 32 32.83 -48.41 -1.53
N VAL A 33 32.04 -49.33 -0.99
CA VAL A 33 31.59 -50.55 -1.64
C VAL A 33 30.07 -50.62 -1.56
N VAL A 34 29.40 -50.77 -2.70
CA VAL A 34 27.94 -50.93 -2.78
C VAL A 34 27.64 -52.27 -3.45
N ASP A 35 26.88 -53.13 -2.78
CA ASP A 35 26.54 -54.49 -3.21
C ASP A 35 27.77 -55.31 -3.64
N GLY A 36 28.88 -55.14 -2.92
CA GLY A 36 30.16 -55.82 -3.18
C GLY A 36 31.00 -55.22 -4.30
N VAL A 37 30.57 -54.12 -4.92
CA VAL A 37 31.30 -53.42 -5.99
C VAL A 37 31.92 -52.14 -5.43
N ARG A 38 33.22 -51.92 -5.66
CA ARG A 38 33.93 -50.69 -5.25
C ARG A 38 33.47 -49.48 -6.10
N PHE A 39 33.37 -48.32 -5.48
CA PHE A 39 33.13 -47.05 -6.16
C PHE A 39 34.19 -46.81 -7.24
N PRO A 40 33.80 -46.61 -8.51
CA PRO A 40 34.75 -46.42 -9.59
C PRO A 40 35.31 -45.00 -9.56
N ARG A 41 36.36 -44.77 -10.36
CA ARG A 41 36.71 -43.40 -10.74
C ARG A 41 35.53 -42.78 -11.48
N ALA A 42 35.13 -41.59 -11.07
CA ALA A 42 34.00 -40.88 -11.64
C ALA A 42 34.39 -39.44 -12.01
N ASP A 43 33.53 -38.77 -12.77
CA ASP A 43 33.63 -37.34 -12.99
C ASP A 43 33.55 -36.61 -11.64
N ARG A 44 34.34 -35.54 -11.52
CA ARG A 44 34.51 -34.80 -10.27
C ARG A 44 34.22 -33.32 -10.48
N THR A 45 33.33 -32.77 -9.67
CA THR A 45 33.07 -31.33 -9.57
C THR A 45 33.53 -30.80 -8.21
N ALA A 46 33.74 -29.49 -8.15
CA ALA A 46 34.13 -28.76 -6.96
C ALA A 46 32.96 -27.85 -6.55
N GLU A 47 32.58 -27.91 -5.28
CA GLU A 47 31.51 -27.14 -4.63
C GLU A 47 32.11 -26.37 -3.43
N MET A 48 31.38 -25.40 -2.88
CA MET A 48 31.81 -24.62 -1.70
C MET A 48 33.22 -24.01 -1.85
N ASP A 49 33.43 -23.21 -2.90
CA ASP A 49 34.75 -22.64 -3.23
C ASP A 49 35.88 -23.69 -3.33
N GLY A 50 35.51 -24.89 -3.77
CA GLY A 50 36.42 -26.02 -3.92
C GLY A 50 36.79 -26.74 -2.64
N ARG A 51 36.05 -26.52 -1.54
CA ARG A 51 36.19 -27.25 -0.28
C ARG A 51 35.43 -28.57 -0.27
N GLN A 52 34.44 -28.74 -1.14
CA GLN A 52 33.71 -29.98 -1.35
C GLN A 52 33.98 -30.55 -2.74
N LEU A 53 34.28 -31.85 -2.82
CA LEU A 53 34.47 -32.58 -4.06
C LEU A 53 33.33 -33.56 -4.24
N ALA A 54 32.55 -33.41 -5.31
CA ALA A 54 31.47 -34.32 -5.64
C ALA A 54 31.89 -35.26 -6.78
N HIS A 55 31.69 -36.56 -6.60
CA HIS A 55 32.09 -37.64 -7.50
C HIS A 55 30.85 -38.40 -7.98
N GLY A 56 30.69 -38.56 -9.30
CA GLY A 56 29.54 -39.22 -9.90
C GLY A 56 28.48 -38.24 -10.40
N PRO A 57 27.20 -38.67 -10.54
CA PRO A 57 26.67 -39.98 -10.16
C PRO A 57 27.25 -41.13 -11.00
N ALA A 58 27.60 -42.24 -10.35
CA ALA A 58 28.05 -43.47 -10.96
C ALA A 58 26.96 -44.57 -10.88
N PRO A 59 26.74 -45.36 -11.94
CA PRO A 59 25.73 -46.41 -11.92
C PRO A 59 26.18 -47.65 -11.14
N PHE A 60 25.33 -48.12 -10.23
CA PHE A 60 25.49 -49.33 -9.43
C PHE A 60 24.29 -50.26 -9.61
N GLY A 61 24.30 -51.04 -10.69
CA GLY A 61 23.13 -51.82 -11.09
C GLY A 61 21.95 -50.90 -11.40
N ASN A 62 20.92 -50.93 -10.54
CA ASN A 62 19.72 -50.08 -10.66
C ASN A 62 19.78 -48.81 -9.79
N LEU A 63 20.92 -48.51 -9.18
CA LEU A 63 21.14 -47.33 -8.35
C LEU A 63 22.04 -46.31 -9.06
N LEU A 64 21.87 -45.04 -8.71
CA LEU A 64 22.84 -43.97 -9.00
C LEU A 64 23.50 -43.56 -7.70
N VAL A 65 24.83 -43.62 -7.64
CA VAL A 65 25.59 -43.34 -6.43
C VAL A 65 26.48 -42.13 -6.66
N THR A 66 26.34 -41.12 -5.82
CA THR A 66 27.21 -39.94 -5.77
C THR A 66 27.95 -39.96 -4.44
N ARG A 67 29.23 -39.63 -4.47
CA ARG A 67 30.04 -39.46 -3.26
C ARG A 67 30.51 -38.02 -3.15
N LYS A 68 30.28 -37.37 -2.02
CA LYS A 68 30.82 -36.04 -1.74
C LYS A 68 31.82 -36.08 -0.60
N VAL A 69 32.94 -35.39 -0.77
CA VAL A 69 33.99 -35.26 0.25
C VAL A 69 34.20 -33.78 0.57
N TYR A 70 33.85 -33.37 1.77
CA TYR A 70 34.00 -32.00 2.26
C TYR A 70 35.13 -31.92 3.27
N VAL A 71 36.04 -30.97 3.07
CA VAL A 71 37.09 -30.65 4.03
C VAL A 71 36.91 -29.18 4.44
N PRO A 72 36.41 -28.88 5.64
CA PRO A 72 36.33 -27.52 6.17
C PRO A 72 37.70 -26.82 6.23
N ALA A 73 37.69 -25.49 6.14
CA ALA A 73 38.91 -24.66 6.22
C ALA A 73 39.28 -24.30 7.66
N SER A 74 38.33 -24.35 8.58
CA SER A 74 38.48 -23.99 10.00
C SER A 74 38.58 -25.18 10.95
N GLU A 75 38.36 -26.40 10.45
CA GLU A 75 38.22 -27.61 11.27
C GLU A 75 39.17 -28.73 10.82
N GLY A 76 39.52 -29.64 11.72
CA GLY A 76 40.50 -30.73 11.50
C GLY A 76 39.90 -32.10 11.14
N TRP A 77 38.95 -32.14 10.21
CA TRP A 77 38.28 -33.37 9.79
C TRP A 77 37.82 -33.30 8.32
N ALA A 78 37.44 -34.44 7.75
CA ALA A 78 36.77 -34.56 6.46
C ALA A 78 35.44 -35.30 6.62
N ARG A 79 34.40 -34.80 5.96
CA ARG A 79 33.08 -35.43 5.86
C ARG A 79 32.93 -36.13 4.52
N PHE A 80 32.33 -37.31 4.54
CA PHE A 80 31.97 -38.09 3.37
C PHE A 80 30.46 -38.30 3.36
N LEU A 81 29.82 -37.96 2.25
CA LEU A 81 28.42 -38.27 1.98
C LEU A 81 28.33 -39.33 0.90
N GLU A 82 27.69 -40.45 1.21
CA GLU A 82 27.40 -41.51 0.27
C GLU A 82 25.92 -41.42 -0.09
N ILE A 83 25.63 -40.86 -1.25
CA ILE A 83 24.29 -40.50 -1.71
C ILE A 83 23.83 -41.55 -2.72
N LEU A 84 22.84 -42.36 -2.33
CA LEU A 84 22.29 -43.41 -3.17
C LEU A 84 20.88 -43.02 -3.60
N HIS A 85 20.70 -42.85 -4.91
CA HIS A 85 19.40 -42.57 -5.52
C HIS A 85 18.85 -43.82 -6.21
N ASN A 86 17.58 -44.14 -5.96
CA ASN A 86 16.83 -45.18 -6.63
C ASN A 86 15.96 -44.57 -7.73
N PRO A 87 16.39 -44.58 -9.01
CA PRO A 87 15.62 -44.04 -10.12
C PRO A 87 14.45 -44.94 -10.56
N THR A 88 14.23 -46.07 -9.89
CA THR A 88 13.20 -47.05 -10.30
C THR A 88 11.90 -46.88 -9.52
N ASP A 89 10.82 -47.43 -10.07
CA ASP A 89 9.50 -47.46 -9.43
C ASP A 89 9.35 -48.57 -8.37
N ALA A 90 10.41 -49.36 -8.14
CA ALA A 90 10.42 -50.45 -7.16
C ALA A 90 11.31 -50.09 -5.98
N ALA A 91 10.93 -50.51 -4.78
CA ALA A 91 11.81 -50.39 -3.62
C ALA A 91 13.04 -51.27 -3.81
N LEU A 92 14.21 -50.73 -3.49
CA LEU A 92 15.49 -51.44 -3.55
C LEU A 92 16.10 -51.55 -2.15
N THR A 93 17.08 -52.43 -2.01
CA THR A 93 17.91 -52.53 -0.81
C THR A 93 19.35 -52.63 -1.25
N ALA A 94 20.22 -51.79 -0.69
CA ALA A 94 21.64 -51.77 -0.98
C ALA A 94 22.43 -52.16 0.26
N LEU A 95 23.46 -53.00 0.07
CA LEU A 95 24.48 -53.24 1.08
C LEU A 95 25.60 -52.22 0.87
N VAL A 96 25.72 -51.25 1.77
CA VAL A 96 26.72 -50.18 1.66
C VAL A 96 27.78 -50.40 2.72
N ARG A 97 29.01 -50.63 2.27
CA ARG A 97 30.18 -50.87 3.11
C ARG A 97 31.22 -49.79 2.90
N VAL A 98 31.71 -49.23 3.99
CA VAL A 98 32.86 -48.32 4.00
C VAL A 98 34.04 -49.07 4.62
N GLU A 99 35.11 -49.24 3.86
CA GLU A 99 36.37 -49.83 4.31
C GLU A 99 37.39 -48.71 4.43
N THR A 100 38.05 -48.55 5.57
CA THR A 100 39.05 -47.50 5.72
C THR A 100 40.34 -48.01 6.32
N ASN A 101 41.41 -47.26 6.07
CA ASN A 101 42.71 -47.49 6.68
C ASN A 101 42.87 -46.44 7.77
N VAL A 102 42.86 -46.86 9.03
CA VAL A 102 43.10 -45.96 10.18
C VAL A 102 44.53 -46.11 10.70
N GLY A 103 45.45 -46.60 9.88
CA GLY A 103 46.88 -46.68 10.19
C GLY A 103 47.73 -45.87 9.23
N SER A 104 48.87 -45.39 9.75
CA SER A 104 49.96 -44.80 8.96
C SER A 104 51.07 -45.80 8.65
N ASP A 105 51.21 -46.88 9.43
CA ASP A 105 52.36 -47.79 9.29
C ASP A 105 52.15 -49.19 9.93
N ALA A 106 53.26 -49.90 10.20
CA ALA A 106 53.27 -51.17 10.91
C ALA A 106 53.28 -50.97 12.43
N GLY A 107 52.11 -50.98 13.07
CA GLY A 107 52.03 -50.86 14.52
C GLY A 107 50.80 -50.14 15.03
N THR A 108 49.96 -49.63 14.13
CA THR A 108 48.68 -49.01 14.45
C THR A 108 47.81 -49.91 15.32
N THR A 109 47.31 -49.33 16.43
CA THR A 109 46.36 -49.99 17.32
C THR A 109 45.16 -49.10 17.60
N ILE A 110 44.03 -49.71 17.96
CA ILE A 110 42.88 -48.97 18.50
C ILE A 110 43.27 -48.43 19.88
N THR A 111 43.22 -47.11 20.02
CA THR A 111 43.55 -46.42 21.27
C THR A 111 42.30 -46.23 22.14
N GLN A 112 41.16 -45.98 21.50
CA GLN A 112 39.84 -45.88 22.12
C GLN A 112 38.72 -46.11 21.10
N THR A 113 37.61 -46.70 21.54
CA THR A 113 36.34 -46.72 20.82
C THR A 113 35.27 -45.92 21.58
N TYR A 114 34.10 -45.71 20.98
CA TYR A 114 32.99 -45.02 21.62
C TYR A 114 32.59 -45.63 22.98
N SER A 115 32.63 -46.96 23.14
CA SER A 115 32.37 -47.63 24.42
C SER A 115 33.42 -47.32 25.52
N GLY A 116 34.53 -46.67 25.15
CA GLY A 116 35.64 -46.34 26.02
C GLY A 116 36.68 -47.45 26.15
N ASP A 117 36.56 -48.52 25.35
CA ASP A 117 37.52 -49.63 25.32
C ASP A 117 38.36 -49.65 24.02
N ARG A 118 38.91 -50.80 23.64
CA ARG A 118 39.77 -50.97 22.45
C ARG A 118 39.27 -52.08 21.52
N GLU A 119 38.06 -52.57 21.74
CA GLU A 119 37.41 -53.61 20.96
C GLU A 119 36.44 -52.95 19.98
N PHE A 120 36.62 -53.20 18.69
CA PHE A 120 35.71 -52.63 17.69
C PHE A 120 34.47 -53.51 17.51
N THR A 121 33.33 -53.04 18.01
CA THR A 121 32.06 -53.76 18.04
C THR A 121 30.92 -52.92 17.45
N ARG A 122 29.73 -53.53 17.25
CA ARG A 122 28.55 -52.80 16.75
C ARG A 122 28.01 -51.75 17.72
N GLU A 123 28.43 -51.78 19.00
CA GLU A 123 28.05 -50.77 19.99
C GLU A 123 28.81 -49.46 19.78
N ASP A 124 29.93 -49.51 19.06
CA ASP A 124 30.77 -48.33 18.83
C ASP A 124 30.23 -47.48 17.69
N ARG A 125 30.23 -46.16 17.86
CA ARG A 125 29.88 -45.16 16.83
C ARG A 125 31.07 -44.58 16.09
N TRP A 126 32.22 -44.66 16.76
CA TRP A 126 33.51 -44.23 16.27
C TRP A 126 34.62 -45.03 16.92
N LEU A 127 35.80 -44.98 16.30
CA LEU A 127 37.04 -45.49 16.88
C LEU A 127 38.19 -44.53 16.58
N ALA A 128 39.19 -44.53 17.45
CA ALA A 128 40.42 -43.77 17.30
C ALA A 128 41.63 -44.69 17.36
N THR A 129 42.67 -44.34 16.61
CA THR A 129 43.87 -45.16 16.43
C THR A 129 45.14 -44.32 16.47
N ASP A 130 46.25 -45.00 16.73
CA ASP A 130 47.59 -44.41 16.75
C ASP A 130 48.62 -45.52 16.55
N ASP A 131 49.74 -45.21 15.93
CA ASP A 131 50.98 -45.99 15.99
C ASP A 131 51.74 -45.62 17.28
N ILE A 132 52.34 -46.61 17.96
CA ILE A 132 52.82 -46.45 19.34
C ILE A 132 54.16 -45.66 19.43
N ASP A 133 54.63 -45.01 18.36
CA ASP A 133 55.89 -44.26 18.41
C ASP A 133 55.87 -42.86 17.77
N ALA A 134 56.89 -42.07 18.10
CA ALA A 134 57.02 -40.65 17.75
C ALA A 134 57.49 -40.44 16.29
N SER A 135 57.01 -41.26 15.35
CA SER A 135 57.33 -41.26 13.92
C SER A 135 56.90 -39.97 13.22
N GLY A 136 55.92 -39.24 13.77
CA GLY A 136 55.42 -37.96 13.26
C GLY A 136 54.14 -38.09 12.42
N ASP A 137 53.57 -39.29 12.32
CA ASP A 137 52.29 -39.54 11.68
C ASP A 137 51.11 -39.16 12.60
N PRO A 138 49.94 -38.78 12.05
CA PRO A 138 48.84 -38.28 12.86
C PRO A 138 48.02 -39.41 13.49
N SER A 139 47.56 -39.20 14.73
CA SER A 139 46.51 -40.02 15.34
C SER A 139 45.19 -39.82 14.59
N LEU A 140 44.42 -40.89 14.38
CA LEU A 140 43.25 -40.88 13.51
C LEU A 140 41.96 -41.19 14.28
N ASN A 141 40.81 -40.73 13.75
CA ASN A 141 39.49 -41.17 14.19
C ASN A 141 38.52 -41.36 13.02
N PHE A 142 37.69 -42.40 13.11
CA PHE A 142 36.65 -42.69 12.12
C PHE A 142 35.28 -42.74 12.81
N ASN A 143 34.37 -41.84 12.41
CA ASN A 143 33.00 -41.76 12.90
C ASN A 143 32.05 -42.15 11.78
N PHE A 144 31.13 -43.08 12.02
CA PHE A 144 30.36 -43.70 10.92
C PHE A 144 28.84 -43.71 11.13
N TYR A 145 28.35 -43.43 12.33
CA TYR A 145 26.95 -43.10 12.58
C TYR A 145 26.81 -42.34 13.90
N GLY A 146 25.66 -41.73 14.13
CA GLY A 146 25.42 -40.84 15.27
C GLY A 146 24.30 -41.26 16.22
N PRO A 147 24.13 -40.50 17.32
CA PRO A 147 22.97 -40.64 18.19
C PRO A 147 21.66 -40.39 17.42
N GLY A 148 20.60 -41.11 17.79
CA GLY A 148 19.26 -40.95 17.19
C GLY A 148 19.11 -41.42 15.74
N ALA A 149 20.17 -41.96 15.13
CA ALA A 149 20.16 -42.44 13.75
C ALA A 149 19.01 -43.43 13.47
N ALA A 150 18.35 -43.25 12.32
CA ALA A 150 17.28 -44.15 11.87
C ALA A 150 17.80 -45.57 11.55
N ILE A 151 19.09 -45.70 11.17
CA ILE A 151 19.77 -46.98 11.00
C ILE A 151 21.13 -46.99 11.70
N ALA A 152 21.54 -48.18 12.14
CA ALA A 152 22.89 -48.48 12.64
C ALA A 152 23.60 -49.46 11.68
N PRO A 153 24.93 -49.59 11.72
CA PRO A 153 25.64 -50.59 10.92
C PRO A 153 25.11 -52.00 11.22
N GLU A 154 24.89 -52.80 10.16
CA GLU A 154 24.53 -54.21 10.27
C GLU A 154 25.73 -55.09 10.65
N SER A 155 26.93 -54.70 10.23
CA SER A 155 28.16 -55.33 10.71
C SER A 155 29.29 -54.33 10.81
N VAL A 156 30.21 -54.62 11.73
CA VAL A 156 31.51 -53.97 11.81
C VAL A 156 32.60 -55.03 11.89
N GLY A 157 33.82 -54.69 11.48
CA GLY A 157 34.95 -55.59 11.66
C GLY A 157 36.24 -55.02 11.08
N MET A 158 37.32 -55.79 11.21
CA MET A 158 38.61 -55.44 10.61
C MET A 158 38.80 -56.20 9.29
N VAL A 159 39.05 -55.49 8.21
CA VAL A 159 39.48 -56.07 6.93
C VAL A 159 40.93 -56.49 7.06
N VAL A 160 41.20 -57.78 6.83
CA VAL A 160 42.54 -58.34 6.74
C VAL A 160 42.63 -59.06 5.40
N THR A 161 43.22 -58.42 4.39
CA THR A 161 43.49 -59.06 3.10
C THR A 161 44.97 -59.39 2.95
N ASP A 162 45.25 -60.66 2.65
CA ASP A 162 46.58 -61.13 2.27
C ASP A 162 46.98 -60.50 0.91
N CYS A 163 47.98 -59.62 0.95
CA CYS A 163 48.63 -58.96 -0.19
C CYS A 163 47.77 -57.97 -1.00
N SER A 164 47.28 -56.89 -0.36
CA SER A 164 47.20 -55.48 -0.82
C SER A 164 46.09 -54.78 -0.02
N LEU A 165 46.41 -53.56 0.43
CA LEU A 165 45.59 -52.66 1.26
C LEU A 165 44.15 -52.50 0.74
N PRO A 166 43.14 -52.23 1.61
CA PRO A 166 43.26 -51.70 2.98
C PRO A 166 43.21 -52.75 4.08
N ASN A 167 44.08 -52.60 5.09
CA ASN A 167 43.98 -53.26 6.39
C ASN A 167 43.38 -52.27 7.38
N GLY A 168 42.16 -52.48 7.87
CA GLY A 168 41.53 -51.51 8.76
C GLY A 168 40.04 -51.75 9.01
N PRO A 169 39.36 -50.85 9.73
CA PRO A 169 37.95 -51.01 10.07
C PRO A 169 37.07 -50.94 8.84
N ALA A 170 36.04 -51.76 8.86
CA ALA A 170 34.95 -51.76 7.92
C ALA A 170 33.62 -51.68 8.67
N VAL A 171 32.72 -50.89 8.13
CA VAL A 171 31.33 -50.76 8.60
C VAL A 171 30.41 -51.01 7.42
N GLU A 172 29.36 -51.78 7.65
CA GLU A 172 28.42 -52.18 6.62
C GLU A 172 26.99 -51.87 7.06
N PHE A 173 26.22 -51.25 6.19
CA PHE A 173 24.84 -50.84 6.41
C PHE A 173 23.93 -51.51 5.38
N VAL A 174 22.71 -51.83 5.80
CA VAL A 174 21.64 -52.29 4.91
C VAL A 174 20.68 -51.13 4.70
N LEU A 175 20.67 -50.55 3.49
CA LEU A 175 19.92 -49.34 3.18
C LEU A 175 18.63 -49.68 2.43
N PRO A 176 17.44 -49.43 3.01
CA PRO A 176 16.20 -49.47 2.26
C PRO A 176 16.04 -48.18 1.43
N LEU A 177 15.89 -48.31 0.11
CA LEU A 177 15.68 -47.19 -0.80
C LEU A 177 14.26 -47.22 -1.38
N PRO A 178 13.41 -46.22 -1.09
CA PRO A 178 12.06 -46.15 -1.66
C PRO A 178 12.11 -45.90 -3.18
N PRO A 179 11.04 -46.22 -3.92
CA PRO A 179 10.90 -45.86 -5.33
C PRO A 179 11.16 -44.36 -5.56
N GLY A 180 11.98 -44.01 -6.55
CA GLY A 180 12.31 -42.62 -6.87
C GLY A 180 13.09 -41.85 -5.79
N GLY A 181 13.41 -42.47 -4.65
CA GLY A 181 13.93 -41.78 -3.48
C GLY A 181 15.45 -41.86 -3.32
N THR A 182 15.96 -41.00 -2.43
CA THR A 182 17.38 -40.91 -2.09
C THR A 182 17.59 -41.30 -0.62
N ARG A 183 18.74 -41.93 -0.34
CA ARG A 183 19.26 -42.16 1.01
C ARG A 183 20.72 -41.72 1.07
N VAL A 184 21.10 -41.14 2.19
CA VAL A 184 22.43 -40.59 2.43
C VAL A 184 23.02 -41.21 3.68
N LEU A 185 24.27 -41.68 3.58
CA LEU A 185 25.11 -41.98 4.73
C LEU A 185 26.17 -40.89 4.87
N MET A 186 26.35 -40.41 6.09
CA MET A 186 27.43 -39.49 6.44
C MET A 186 28.42 -40.14 7.39
N HIS A 187 29.70 -40.03 7.06
CA HIS A 187 30.79 -40.48 7.94
C HIS A 187 31.95 -39.48 7.89
N PHE A 188 32.83 -39.56 8.89
CA PHE A 188 33.92 -38.61 9.06
C PHE A 188 35.25 -39.32 9.28
N GLY A 189 36.31 -38.73 8.75
CA GLY A 189 37.69 -39.01 9.13
C GLY A 189 38.32 -37.79 9.80
N GLY A 190 39.07 -37.99 10.88
CA GLY A 190 39.91 -36.95 11.47
C GLY A 190 41.38 -37.33 11.47
N GLN A 191 42.24 -36.32 11.37
CA GLN A 191 43.69 -36.39 11.53
C GLN A 191 44.09 -35.45 12.66
N ARG A 192 44.87 -35.93 13.62
CA ARG A 192 45.18 -35.21 14.86
C ARG A 192 46.63 -35.37 15.29
N ALA A 193 47.14 -34.37 16.00
CA ALA A 193 48.54 -34.35 16.45
C ALA A 193 48.80 -35.28 17.64
N SER A 194 47.75 -35.79 18.31
CA SER A 194 47.87 -36.68 19.45
C SER A 194 46.64 -37.56 19.64
N GLN A 195 46.80 -38.66 20.40
CA GLN A 195 45.69 -39.56 20.78
C GLN A 195 44.56 -38.80 21.47
N ALA A 196 44.90 -37.90 22.40
CA ALA A 196 43.91 -37.14 23.15
C ALA A 196 43.09 -36.23 22.22
N ASP A 197 43.74 -35.63 21.21
CA ASP A 197 43.06 -34.79 20.23
C ASP A 197 42.18 -35.63 19.29
N ALA A 198 42.59 -36.85 18.95
CA ALA A 198 41.80 -37.80 18.16
C ALA A 198 40.53 -38.24 18.93
N HIS A 199 40.67 -38.53 20.23
CA HIS A 199 39.53 -38.87 21.09
C HIS A 199 38.55 -37.68 21.20
N ALA A 200 39.09 -36.48 21.43
CA ALA A 200 38.28 -35.26 21.50
C ALA A 200 37.57 -34.96 20.18
N ASN A 201 38.23 -35.17 19.03
CA ASN A 201 37.59 -35.01 17.72
C ASN A 201 36.44 -35.98 17.52
N ALA A 202 36.67 -37.25 17.86
CA ALA A 202 35.68 -38.28 17.65
C ALA A 202 34.44 -38.00 18.49
N ALA A 203 34.60 -37.57 19.75
CA ALA A 203 33.50 -37.14 20.60
C ALA A 203 32.81 -35.86 20.11
N TYR A 204 33.56 -34.89 19.59
CA TYR A 204 33.00 -33.67 18.99
C TYR A 204 32.12 -33.97 17.78
N LEU A 205 32.63 -34.79 16.84
CA LEU A 205 31.88 -35.20 15.64
C LEU A 205 30.69 -36.11 15.97
N ASP A 206 30.76 -36.89 17.05
CA ASP A 206 29.64 -37.68 17.57
C ASP A 206 28.45 -36.81 18.02
N GLY A 207 28.69 -35.54 18.35
CA GLY A 207 27.66 -34.54 18.61
C GLY A 207 27.08 -33.86 17.37
N LEU A 208 27.59 -34.17 16.18
CA LEU A 208 27.20 -33.59 14.89
C LEU A 208 27.17 -32.04 14.89
N PRO A 209 28.34 -31.37 14.91
CA PRO A 209 28.38 -29.92 14.92
C PRO A 209 27.72 -29.31 13.67
N ALA A 210 27.15 -28.10 13.77
CA ALA A 210 26.49 -27.44 12.64
C ALA A 210 27.38 -27.33 11.39
N SER A 211 28.70 -27.12 11.59
CA SER A 211 29.70 -27.11 10.50
C SER A 211 29.75 -28.41 9.70
N ALA A 212 29.33 -29.55 10.27
CA ALA A 212 29.22 -30.83 9.59
C ALA A 212 28.04 -30.91 8.62
N LEU A 213 27.08 -29.99 8.67
CA LEU A 213 25.92 -29.95 7.75
C LEU A 213 26.10 -28.92 6.61
N LEU A 214 27.09 -28.03 6.72
CA LEU A 214 27.38 -27.01 5.69
C LEU A 214 27.51 -27.61 4.28
N GLY A 215 26.91 -26.93 3.31
CA GLY A 215 26.91 -27.32 1.90
C GLY A 215 26.18 -28.62 1.55
N MET A 216 25.40 -29.18 2.48
CA MET A 216 24.35 -30.13 2.14
C MET A 216 23.13 -29.38 1.60
N THR A 217 22.46 -29.99 0.64
CA THR A 217 21.14 -29.57 0.18
C THR A 217 20.06 -30.09 1.14
N ALA A 218 18.88 -29.46 1.15
CA ALA A 218 17.72 -29.94 1.90
C ALA A 218 17.38 -31.41 1.58
N ALA A 219 17.48 -31.82 0.31
CA ALA A 219 17.26 -33.21 -0.09
C ALA A 219 18.31 -34.19 0.45
N GLU A 220 19.57 -33.75 0.60
CA GLU A 220 20.63 -34.55 1.23
C GLU A 220 20.42 -34.65 2.74
N ARG A 221 20.02 -33.56 3.40
CA ARG A 221 19.63 -33.52 4.83
C ARG A 221 18.46 -34.46 5.10
N ALA A 222 17.35 -34.31 4.38
CA ALA A 222 16.18 -35.18 4.51
C ALA A 222 16.46 -36.65 4.15
N GLY A 223 17.45 -36.91 3.30
CA GLY A 223 17.88 -38.25 2.92
C GLY A 223 18.83 -38.92 3.93
N LEU A 224 19.38 -38.17 4.89
CA LEU A 224 20.34 -38.64 5.89
C LEU A 224 19.67 -39.58 6.89
N ILE A 225 20.21 -40.79 7.03
CA ILE A 225 19.58 -41.84 7.86
C ILE A 225 20.47 -42.45 8.94
N ASN A 226 21.79 -42.24 8.86
CA ASN A 226 22.72 -42.72 9.89
C ASN A 226 23.09 -41.65 10.93
N TRP A 227 22.38 -40.52 10.94
CA TRP A 227 22.43 -39.46 11.94
C TRP A 227 21.02 -38.88 12.10
N ALA A 228 20.64 -38.48 13.31
CA ALA A 228 19.49 -37.59 13.52
C ALA A 228 19.95 -36.14 13.38
N ILE A 229 19.20 -35.35 12.61
CA ILE A 229 19.36 -33.89 12.51
C ILE A 229 18.03 -33.25 12.88
N ASP A 230 18.09 -32.20 13.68
CA ASP A 230 17.03 -31.21 13.75
C ASP A 230 17.30 -30.21 12.63
N THR A 231 16.30 -29.83 11.85
CA THR A 231 16.50 -28.98 10.66
C THR A 231 15.79 -27.65 10.74
N ASP A 232 15.01 -27.43 11.78
CA ASP A 232 14.15 -26.27 12.02
C ASP A 232 14.00 -26.18 13.55
N THR A 233 14.92 -25.46 14.18
CA THR A 233 15.15 -25.46 15.63
C THR A 233 13.98 -24.80 16.38
N ASP A 234 13.26 -23.89 15.74
CA ASP A 234 12.17 -23.13 16.35
C ASP A 234 10.77 -23.40 15.77
N ASP A 235 10.68 -24.38 14.86
CA ASP A 235 9.47 -24.91 14.24
C ASP A 235 8.66 -23.83 13.48
N ASP A 236 9.34 -22.86 12.87
CA ASP A 236 8.72 -21.73 12.17
C ASP A 236 8.51 -22.01 10.66
N GLY A 237 9.14 -23.06 10.14
CA GLY A 237 9.06 -23.51 8.75
C GLY A 237 10.21 -23.05 7.85
N ALA A 238 11.11 -22.20 8.33
CA ALA A 238 12.44 -21.98 7.76
C ALA A 238 13.39 -23.06 8.29
N GLU A 239 14.28 -23.58 7.43
CA GLU A 239 15.32 -24.50 7.91
C GLU A 239 16.47 -23.67 8.50
N ASP A 240 17.09 -24.09 9.62
CA ASP A 240 18.17 -23.37 10.34
C ASP A 240 19.31 -22.79 9.47
N VAL A 241 19.53 -23.36 8.28
CA VAL A 241 20.59 -22.92 7.35
C VAL A 241 20.17 -21.79 6.41
N ASP A 242 18.87 -21.65 6.22
CA ASP A 242 18.21 -20.64 5.39
C ASP A 242 17.42 -19.64 6.26
N ASP A 243 17.34 -19.90 7.57
CA ASP A 243 16.71 -19.08 8.60
C ASP A 243 17.65 -17.96 9.09
N ASN A 244 17.24 -16.70 8.95
CA ASN A 244 17.97 -15.54 9.45
C ASN A 244 17.76 -15.28 10.95
N CYS A 245 16.88 -16.03 11.61
CA CYS A 245 16.75 -16.12 13.07
C CYS A 245 16.55 -17.58 13.58
N PRO A 246 17.58 -18.47 13.49
CA PRO A 246 17.49 -19.93 13.77
C PRO A 246 16.99 -20.40 15.15
N SER A 247 16.59 -19.49 16.02
CA SER A 247 16.08 -19.81 17.36
C SER A 247 14.90 -18.92 17.78
N THR A 248 14.44 -18.04 16.90
CA THR A 248 13.35 -17.11 17.13
C THR A 248 12.39 -17.17 15.93
N PRO A 249 11.19 -17.73 16.09
CA PRO A 249 10.28 -17.93 14.97
C PRO A 249 9.96 -16.64 14.21
N ASN A 250 10.33 -16.59 12.93
CA ASN A 250 10.05 -15.51 11.99
C ASN A 250 9.81 -16.07 10.56
N PRO A 251 8.66 -16.72 10.32
CA PRO A 251 8.39 -17.45 9.08
C PRO A 251 8.43 -16.62 7.79
N ASP A 252 8.36 -15.29 7.90
CA ASP A 252 8.44 -14.33 6.80
C ASP A 252 9.85 -13.85 6.49
N GLN A 253 10.83 -14.15 7.37
CA GLN A 253 12.26 -13.92 7.16
C GLN A 253 12.56 -12.48 6.75
N VAL A 254 11.87 -11.53 7.37
CA VAL A 254 12.13 -10.09 7.18
C VAL A 254 13.53 -9.77 7.73
N ASP A 255 14.23 -8.92 7.00
CA ASP A 255 15.61 -8.47 7.23
C ASP A 255 15.72 -7.08 6.58
N THR A 256 15.46 -6.04 7.37
CA THR A 256 15.24 -4.67 6.91
C THR A 256 16.54 -4.03 6.40
N ASP A 257 17.66 -4.25 7.07
CA ASP A 257 18.97 -3.72 6.68
C ASP A 257 19.81 -4.65 5.77
N THR A 258 19.35 -5.89 5.57
CA THR A 258 19.97 -6.94 4.75
C THR A 258 21.31 -7.47 5.26
N ASP A 259 21.55 -7.42 6.58
CA ASP A 259 22.78 -7.88 7.19
C ASP A 259 22.84 -9.41 7.43
N SER A 260 21.74 -10.11 7.10
CA SER A 260 21.49 -11.55 7.29
C SER A 260 21.11 -11.98 8.71
N VAL A 261 20.83 -11.04 9.60
CA VAL A 261 20.08 -11.24 10.84
C VAL A 261 18.67 -10.72 10.60
N GLY A 262 17.65 -11.51 10.91
CA GLY A 262 16.26 -11.07 10.68
C GLY A 262 15.77 -10.11 11.76
N ASP A 263 14.81 -9.25 11.44
CA ASP A 263 14.24 -8.25 12.37
C ASP A 263 13.72 -8.87 13.69
N ALA A 264 13.35 -10.16 13.68
CA ALA A 264 12.89 -10.85 14.88
C ALA A 264 14.01 -11.09 15.92
N CYS A 265 15.27 -11.04 15.51
CA CYS A 265 16.44 -11.32 16.34
C CYS A 265 17.61 -10.34 16.14
N ASP A 266 17.46 -9.34 15.28
CA ASP A 266 18.33 -8.19 15.22
C ASP A 266 18.04 -7.25 16.40
N PRO A 267 19.07 -6.65 17.04
CA PRO A 267 18.88 -5.57 18.00
C PRO A 267 18.86 -4.14 17.41
N ASP A 268 19.07 -3.98 16.11
CA ASP A 268 19.17 -2.72 15.35
C ASP A 268 18.71 -2.98 13.89
N ASP A 269 17.40 -3.13 13.70
CA ASP A 269 16.75 -3.65 12.48
C ASP A 269 17.09 -2.85 11.19
N ASP A 270 17.48 -1.58 11.31
CA ASP A 270 17.80 -0.70 10.19
C ASP A 270 19.28 -0.25 10.14
N ASN A 271 20.08 -0.69 11.12
CA ASN A 271 21.51 -0.45 11.26
C ASN A 271 21.90 1.05 11.29
N ASP A 272 21.06 1.91 11.86
CA ASP A 272 21.31 3.34 12.02
C ASP A 272 22.17 3.71 13.25
N ALA A 273 22.51 2.68 14.05
CA ALA A 273 23.26 2.72 15.30
C ALA A 273 22.47 3.11 16.57
N ILE A 274 21.15 3.15 16.48
CA ILE A 274 20.21 3.23 17.60
C ILE A 274 19.55 1.85 17.75
N LEU A 275 19.53 1.31 18.97
CA LEU A 275 18.88 0.01 19.19
C LEU A 275 17.36 0.18 19.09
N ASP A 276 16.62 -0.79 18.52
CA ASP A 276 15.15 -0.70 18.30
C ASP A 276 14.37 -0.27 19.54
N VAL A 277 14.84 -0.69 20.72
CA VAL A 277 14.22 -0.36 22.02
C VAL A 277 14.35 1.11 22.44
N LEU A 278 15.20 1.87 21.76
CA LEU A 278 15.45 3.30 21.95
C LEU A 278 15.14 4.12 20.70
N ASP A 279 14.81 3.46 19.60
CA ASP A 279 14.61 4.05 18.28
C ASP A 279 13.13 4.45 18.09
N ASN A 280 12.89 5.70 17.67
CA ASN A 280 11.56 6.16 17.30
C ASN A 280 11.15 5.78 15.86
N CYS A 281 12.07 5.24 15.06
CA CYS A 281 11.83 4.63 13.76
C CYS A 281 12.62 3.34 13.52
N PRO A 282 12.31 2.24 14.23
CA PRO A 282 13.12 1.01 14.20
C PRO A 282 13.38 0.37 12.83
N LEU A 283 12.64 0.75 11.78
CA LEU A 283 12.75 0.17 10.44
C LEU A 283 13.18 1.19 9.38
N ALA A 284 13.53 2.42 9.77
CA ALA A 284 13.82 3.53 8.86
C ALA A 284 14.95 4.41 9.40
N PRO A 285 16.16 4.35 8.80
CA PRO A 285 17.35 4.94 9.42
C PRO A 285 17.22 6.44 9.70
N ASN A 286 17.26 6.83 10.97
CA ASN A 286 17.16 8.22 11.42
C ASN A 286 18.05 8.52 12.66
N PRO A 287 19.39 8.59 12.47
CA PRO A 287 20.32 8.76 13.59
C PRO A 287 20.16 10.05 14.41
N ASP A 288 19.39 11.02 13.94
CA ASP A 288 19.06 12.26 14.65
C ASP A 288 17.82 12.16 15.54
N GLN A 289 17.00 11.11 15.37
CA GLN A 289 15.80 10.82 16.16
C GLN A 289 14.88 12.04 16.24
N ALA A 290 14.72 12.73 15.11
CA ALA A 290 13.76 13.82 14.99
C ALA A 290 12.34 13.26 15.20
N ASP A 291 11.50 14.05 15.86
CA ASP A 291 10.13 13.76 16.31
C ASP A 291 9.48 15.13 16.53
N LEU A 292 8.96 15.70 15.45
CA LEU A 292 8.57 17.09 15.36
C LEU A 292 7.31 17.40 16.20
N ASP A 293 6.32 16.52 16.20
CA ASP A 293 5.08 16.69 16.96
C ASP A 293 5.14 16.10 18.40
N GLY A 294 6.14 15.25 18.68
CA GLY A 294 6.39 14.66 19.98
C GLY A 294 5.45 13.49 20.32
N ASP A 295 4.86 12.83 19.34
CA ASP A 295 3.98 11.67 19.54
C ASP A 295 4.74 10.36 19.82
N GLY A 296 6.04 10.33 19.47
CA GLY A 296 6.98 9.24 19.70
C GLY A 296 7.27 8.37 18.48
N ALA A 297 6.62 8.57 17.33
CA ALA A 297 7.16 8.20 16.03
C ALA A 297 8.18 9.26 15.60
N GLY A 298 9.21 8.86 14.85
CA GLY A 298 10.17 9.83 14.32
C GLY A 298 9.79 10.31 12.92
N ASP A 299 10.26 11.50 12.54
CA ASP A 299 9.97 12.13 11.22
C ASP A 299 10.34 11.22 10.01
N ALA A 300 11.18 10.20 10.20
CA ALA A 300 11.55 9.28 9.13
C ALA A 300 10.49 8.20 8.85
N CYS A 301 9.57 7.97 9.78
CA CYS A 301 8.57 6.91 9.75
C CYS A 301 7.17 7.35 10.19
N ASP A 302 7.03 8.59 10.67
CA ASP A 302 5.74 9.23 10.87
C ASP A 302 5.12 9.57 9.50
N PRO A 303 3.83 9.29 9.27
CA PRO A 303 3.12 9.76 8.08
C PRO A 303 2.58 11.21 8.17
N ASP A 304 2.71 11.88 9.32
CA ASP A 304 2.19 13.22 9.63
C ASP A 304 3.14 13.92 10.63
N ASP A 305 4.30 14.36 10.14
CA ASP A 305 5.45 14.82 10.96
C ASP A 305 5.07 15.94 11.95
N ASP A 306 4.14 16.83 11.60
CA ASP A 306 3.75 17.97 12.44
C ASP A 306 2.43 17.80 13.21
N GLY A 307 1.77 16.67 13.02
CA GLY A 307 0.60 16.24 13.79
C GLY A 307 -0.64 17.12 13.58
N ASP A 308 -0.77 17.78 12.44
CA ASP A 308 -1.90 18.67 12.14
C ASP A 308 -3.15 17.94 11.61
N GLY A 309 -2.98 16.66 11.23
CA GLY A 309 -4.02 15.80 10.68
C GLY A 309 -4.03 15.70 9.14
N VAL A 310 -3.05 16.28 8.46
CA VAL A 310 -2.81 16.17 7.02
C VAL A 310 -1.54 15.35 6.78
N PRO A 311 -1.61 14.18 6.12
CA PRO A 311 -0.42 13.37 5.90
C PRO A 311 0.61 14.06 5.00
N ASP A 312 1.92 13.92 5.28
CA ASP A 312 3.02 14.64 4.59
C ASP A 312 2.92 14.59 3.06
N SER A 313 2.46 13.44 2.54
CA SER A 313 2.31 13.20 1.10
C SER A 313 1.32 14.14 0.39
N GLY A 314 0.43 14.79 1.15
CA GLY A 314 -0.58 15.73 0.68
C GLY A 314 -0.57 17.04 1.45
N ASP A 315 0.46 17.26 2.27
CA ASP A 315 0.66 18.44 3.08
C ASP A 315 1.52 19.47 2.31
N ASN A 316 1.01 20.69 2.16
CA ASN A 316 1.74 21.81 1.56
C ASN A 316 2.75 22.45 2.54
N CYS A 317 2.70 22.10 3.82
CA CYS A 317 3.68 22.45 4.85
C CYS A 317 3.99 21.29 5.83
N PRO A 318 4.67 20.21 5.37
CA PRO A 318 4.92 18.99 6.16
C PRO A 318 5.75 19.12 7.46
N SER A 319 6.09 20.34 7.87
CA SER A 319 6.86 20.58 9.10
C SER A 319 6.30 21.75 9.91
N VAL A 320 5.13 22.26 9.54
CA VAL A 320 4.48 23.43 10.14
C VAL A 320 2.98 23.22 10.11
N ALA A 321 2.44 22.80 11.25
CA ALA A 321 1.04 22.46 11.39
C ALA A 321 0.09 23.53 10.84
N ASN A 322 -0.64 23.19 9.78
CA ASN A 322 -1.54 24.04 9.03
C ASN A 322 -2.74 23.25 8.46
N ALA A 323 -3.52 22.61 9.32
CA ALA A 323 -4.63 21.72 8.95
C ALA A 323 -5.67 22.29 7.94
N GLY A 324 -5.69 23.61 7.73
CA GLY A 324 -6.50 24.29 6.72
C GLY A 324 -5.95 24.22 5.29
N GLN A 325 -4.66 23.90 5.13
CA GLN A 325 -3.93 23.80 3.87
C GLN A 325 -4.14 25.05 3.00
N GLU A 326 -4.15 26.22 3.65
CA GLU A 326 -4.22 27.50 2.96
C GLU A 326 -3.05 27.61 1.97
N ASN A 327 -3.37 28.03 0.74
CA ASN A 327 -2.38 28.36 -0.28
C ASN A 327 -2.89 29.49 -1.16
N ASN A 328 -2.06 30.50 -1.40
CA ASN A 328 -2.44 31.65 -2.18
C ASN A 328 -2.65 31.30 -3.68
N PRO A 329 -3.87 31.47 -4.23
CA PRO A 329 -4.13 31.12 -5.63
C PRO A 329 -3.51 32.10 -6.65
N GLU A 330 -3.05 33.28 -6.21
CA GLU A 330 -2.51 34.33 -7.07
C GLU A 330 -0.98 34.32 -7.19
N GLU A 331 -0.30 33.30 -6.62
CA GLU A 331 1.15 33.09 -6.73
C GLU A 331 1.68 33.18 -8.18
N SER A 332 2.77 33.92 -8.39
CA SER A 332 3.39 34.03 -9.70
C SER A 332 4.92 34.13 -9.67
N PRO A 333 5.65 33.01 -9.87
CA PRO A 333 5.16 31.69 -10.28
C PRO A 333 4.59 30.86 -9.12
N PRO A 334 3.61 29.96 -9.36
CA PRO A 334 3.13 29.04 -8.34
C PRO A 334 4.22 28.07 -7.87
N ASP A 335 4.21 27.74 -6.59
CA ASP A 335 5.02 26.68 -6.03
C ASP A 335 4.18 25.61 -5.30
N GLN A 336 4.77 24.95 -4.30
CA GLN A 336 4.17 23.82 -3.59
C GLN A 336 4.13 24.01 -2.07
N PHE A 337 4.65 25.14 -1.58
CA PHE A 337 4.59 25.51 -0.17
C PHE A 337 3.23 26.13 0.10
N GLY A 338 2.68 25.90 1.30
CA GLY A 338 1.50 26.62 1.76
C GLY A 338 1.88 27.91 2.47
N ASP A 339 0.91 28.81 2.63
CA ASP A 339 1.08 30.12 3.30
C ASP A 339 1.67 30.02 4.72
N ALA A 340 1.55 28.86 5.38
CA ALA A 340 2.08 28.66 6.73
C ALA A 340 3.62 28.48 6.77
N CYS A 341 4.23 28.04 5.68
CA CYS A 341 5.65 27.72 5.57
C CYS A 341 6.33 28.38 4.36
N ASP A 342 5.56 29.07 3.52
CA ASP A 342 6.06 30.10 2.62
C ASP A 342 6.29 31.40 3.40
N GLY A 343 7.18 32.26 2.90
CA GLY A 343 7.41 33.60 3.47
C GLY A 343 7.36 34.71 2.43
N ASP A 344 6.82 34.38 1.25
CA ASP A 344 6.56 35.24 0.08
C ASP A 344 5.34 34.62 -0.63
N ASP A 345 4.17 34.70 0.02
CA ASP A 345 2.95 33.96 -0.32
C ASP A 345 2.46 34.22 -1.75
N ASP A 346 2.86 35.33 -2.39
CA ASP A 346 2.48 35.64 -3.77
C ASP A 346 3.64 35.52 -4.78
N ASN A 347 4.83 35.17 -4.28
CA ASN A 347 6.04 34.93 -5.06
C ASN A 347 6.49 36.15 -5.89
N ASP A 348 6.24 37.38 -5.41
CA ASP A 348 6.60 38.63 -6.09
C ASP A 348 8.06 39.10 -5.84
N ALA A 349 8.78 38.35 -4.98
CA ALA A 349 10.14 38.59 -4.50
C ALA A 349 10.26 39.60 -3.32
N LEU A 350 9.17 39.84 -2.61
CA LEU A 350 9.13 40.56 -1.34
C LEU A 350 8.53 39.65 -0.28
N VAL A 351 9.22 39.54 0.86
CA VAL A 351 8.68 38.76 1.98
C VAL A 351 7.43 39.41 2.54
N ASP A 352 6.49 38.62 3.03
CA ASP A 352 5.15 39.09 3.44
C ASP A 352 5.19 40.28 4.41
N GLU A 353 6.16 40.32 5.34
CA GLU A 353 6.26 41.43 6.30
C GLU A 353 6.78 42.75 5.70
N ALA A 354 7.31 42.70 4.48
CA ALA A 354 7.78 43.84 3.71
C ALA A 354 6.86 44.21 2.54
N ASP A 355 5.84 43.37 2.27
CA ASP A 355 4.91 43.51 1.17
C ASP A 355 3.63 44.25 1.61
N ASN A 356 3.23 45.29 0.86
CA ASN A 356 1.97 46.00 1.08
C ASN A 356 0.75 45.33 0.41
N CYS A 357 0.96 44.23 -0.34
CA CYS A 357 -0.05 43.30 -0.83
C CYS A 357 0.40 41.84 -0.74
N PRO A 358 0.60 41.25 0.47
CA PRO A 358 1.22 39.92 0.65
C PRO A 358 0.61 38.73 -0.11
N LEU A 359 -0.59 38.88 -0.69
CA LEU A 359 -1.30 37.82 -1.41
C LEU A 359 -1.49 38.16 -2.90
N VAL A 360 -1.01 39.31 -3.39
CA VAL A 360 -1.29 39.79 -4.76
C VAL A 360 -0.03 40.38 -5.38
N PRO A 361 0.56 39.70 -6.39
CA PRO A 361 1.90 40.05 -6.86
C PRO A 361 2.02 41.50 -7.31
N ASN A 362 2.80 42.31 -6.59
CA ASN A 362 3.02 43.71 -6.89
C ASN A 362 4.46 44.17 -6.63
N PRO A 363 5.46 43.71 -7.42
CA PRO A 363 6.88 43.96 -7.14
C PRO A 363 7.31 45.44 -7.14
N ASN A 364 6.41 46.34 -7.56
CA ASN A 364 6.62 47.78 -7.56
C ASN A 364 6.18 48.47 -6.26
N GLN A 365 5.40 47.79 -5.40
CA GLN A 365 4.89 48.28 -4.13
C GLN A 365 4.23 49.66 -4.26
N ALA A 366 3.49 49.87 -5.36
CA ALA A 366 2.77 51.12 -5.57
C ALA A 366 1.67 51.26 -4.51
N ASP A 367 1.53 52.46 -3.95
CA ASP A 367 0.59 52.83 -2.89
C ASP A 367 0.31 54.33 -3.09
N GLU A 368 -0.66 54.65 -3.94
CA GLU A 368 -0.95 56.01 -4.40
C GLU A 368 -1.57 56.90 -3.31
N ASP A 369 -2.31 56.31 -2.36
CA ASP A 369 -2.98 57.05 -1.29
C ASP A 369 -2.27 56.99 0.09
N GLU A 370 -1.14 56.26 0.16
CA GLU A 370 -0.23 56.13 1.30
C GLU A 370 -0.90 55.54 2.55
N ASP A 371 -1.89 54.65 2.38
CA ASP A 371 -2.61 54.02 3.49
C ASP A 371 -1.92 52.76 4.03
N GLY A 372 -0.90 52.26 3.32
CA GLY A 372 -0.13 51.07 3.65
C GLY A 372 -0.63 49.78 3.01
N ARG A 373 -1.66 49.84 2.17
CA ARG A 373 -2.14 48.77 1.28
C ARG A 373 -1.76 49.13 -0.15
N GLY A 374 -1.16 48.20 -0.89
CA GLY A 374 -0.72 48.49 -2.26
C GLY A 374 -1.88 48.61 -3.24
N ASP A 375 -1.67 49.39 -4.31
CA ASP A 375 -2.62 49.61 -5.41
C ASP A 375 -3.17 48.31 -6.02
N ALA A 376 -2.41 47.21 -5.94
CA ALA A 376 -2.78 45.92 -6.49
C ALA A 376 -3.87 45.19 -5.68
N CYS A 377 -3.95 45.46 -4.38
CA CYS A 377 -4.89 44.83 -3.47
C CYS A 377 -5.86 45.83 -2.80
N ASP A 378 -5.72 47.14 -3.06
CA ASP A 378 -6.62 48.18 -2.58
C ASP A 378 -7.74 48.53 -3.60
N LEU A 379 -8.92 47.94 -3.38
CA LEU A 379 -10.12 48.16 -4.21
C LEU A 379 -10.93 49.41 -3.82
N ASN A 380 -10.71 49.96 -2.62
CA ASN A 380 -11.48 51.08 -2.05
C ASN A 380 -11.34 52.38 -2.88
N ALA A 381 -10.38 52.43 -3.80
CA ALA A 381 -10.22 53.54 -4.73
C ALA A 381 -11.23 53.52 -5.91
N ARG A 382 -12.01 52.44 -6.13
CA ARG A 382 -12.89 52.27 -7.33
C ARG A 382 -14.25 51.58 -7.12
N ASP A 383 -14.58 51.13 -5.91
CA ASP A 383 -15.85 50.51 -5.53
C ASP A 383 -16.37 51.26 -4.30
N MET A 384 -17.37 52.13 -4.49
CA MET A 384 -17.80 53.10 -3.47
C MET A 384 -18.60 52.47 -2.32
N ASP A 385 -19.27 51.34 -2.55
CA ASP A 385 -20.16 50.71 -1.59
C ASP A 385 -19.78 49.28 -1.18
N ASP A 386 -18.64 48.78 -1.68
CA ASP A 386 -18.00 47.52 -1.34
C ASP A 386 -18.89 46.30 -1.64
N ASP A 387 -19.67 46.35 -2.72
CA ASP A 387 -20.56 45.26 -3.12
C ASP A 387 -19.90 44.26 -4.10
N GLY A 388 -18.69 44.58 -4.58
CA GLY A 388 -17.93 43.77 -5.52
C GLY A 388 -18.11 44.15 -6.99
N VAL A 389 -18.80 45.25 -7.29
CA VAL A 389 -18.96 45.83 -8.63
C VAL A 389 -18.28 47.20 -8.66
N GLU A 390 -17.32 47.39 -9.57
CA GLU A 390 -16.65 48.71 -9.70
C GLU A 390 -17.65 49.80 -10.12
N ASP A 391 -17.50 51.03 -9.62
CA ASP A 391 -18.36 52.21 -9.87
C ASP A 391 -18.73 52.44 -11.35
N GLY A 392 -17.86 52.03 -12.28
CA GLY A 392 -18.06 52.20 -13.72
C GLY A 392 -19.00 51.17 -14.37
N SER A 393 -19.29 50.08 -13.66
CA SER A 393 -20.16 48.98 -14.09
C SER A 393 -21.33 48.74 -13.13
N ASP A 394 -21.39 49.50 -12.03
CA ASP A 394 -22.40 49.41 -10.99
C ASP A 394 -23.64 50.26 -11.32
N ASN A 395 -24.80 49.61 -11.46
CA ASN A 395 -26.09 50.28 -11.68
C ASN A 395 -26.68 50.90 -10.40
N CYS A 396 -26.04 50.71 -9.23
CA CYS A 396 -26.34 51.38 -7.96
C CYS A 396 -25.08 51.76 -7.16
N ILE A 397 -24.21 52.61 -7.74
CA ILE A 397 -22.92 53.14 -7.21
C ILE A 397 -22.81 53.44 -5.68
N ALA A 398 -23.91 53.63 -4.96
CA ALA A 398 -23.88 53.95 -3.52
C ALA A 398 -24.75 53.02 -2.65
N VAL A 399 -25.34 51.97 -3.23
CA VAL A 399 -26.24 51.03 -2.57
C VAL A 399 -25.87 49.60 -2.97
N PRO A 400 -25.31 48.80 -2.05
CA PRO A 400 -24.78 47.49 -2.39
C PRO A 400 -25.82 46.57 -3.03
N ASN A 401 -25.58 46.17 -4.27
CA ASN A 401 -26.42 45.27 -5.05
C ASN A 401 -25.58 44.35 -5.97
N PRO A 402 -24.85 43.35 -5.39
CA PRO A 402 -23.92 42.50 -6.15
C PRO A 402 -24.55 41.73 -7.31
N GLY A 403 -25.88 41.59 -7.30
CA GLY A 403 -26.67 40.92 -8.33
C GLY A 403 -27.03 41.80 -9.53
N GLN A 404 -26.81 43.13 -9.45
CA GLN A 404 -27.03 44.11 -10.53
C GLN A 404 -28.36 43.89 -11.27
N SER A 405 -29.43 43.63 -10.50
CA SER A 405 -30.78 43.47 -11.06
C SER A 405 -31.29 44.83 -11.51
N ASP A 406 -32.02 44.83 -12.62
CA ASP A 406 -32.54 45.99 -13.36
C ASP A 406 -33.75 45.44 -14.14
N LEU A 407 -34.91 45.43 -13.49
CA LEU A 407 -36.09 44.69 -13.95
C LEU A 407 -36.81 45.37 -15.12
N ASP A 408 -36.73 46.70 -15.24
CA ASP A 408 -37.32 47.47 -16.33
C ASP A 408 -36.32 47.85 -17.46
N ASP A 409 -35.05 47.46 -17.31
CA ASP A 409 -33.92 47.70 -18.22
C ASP A 409 -33.64 49.22 -18.45
N ASP A 410 -33.92 50.09 -17.49
CA ASP A 410 -33.70 51.54 -17.61
C ASP A 410 -32.26 51.99 -17.27
N GLY A 411 -31.50 51.11 -16.61
CA GLY A 411 -30.09 51.28 -16.23
C GLY A 411 -29.87 51.78 -14.80
N GLU A 412 -30.92 52.02 -14.01
CA GLU A 412 -30.89 52.12 -12.55
C GLU A 412 -31.20 50.72 -11.97
N GLY A 413 -30.43 50.26 -10.98
CA GLY A 413 -30.68 48.92 -10.43
C GLY A 413 -31.83 48.90 -9.43
N ASP A 414 -32.53 47.77 -9.29
CA ASP A 414 -33.68 47.59 -8.36
C ASP A 414 -33.38 48.03 -6.91
N ALA A 415 -32.11 48.02 -6.50
CA ALA A 415 -31.71 48.43 -5.14
C ALA A 415 -31.75 49.95 -4.92
N CYS A 416 -31.68 50.74 -6.00
CA CYS A 416 -31.65 52.19 -6.01
C CYS A 416 -32.74 52.83 -6.88
N ASP A 417 -33.46 52.05 -7.68
CA ASP A 417 -34.69 52.42 -8.36
C ASP A 417 -35.85 52.58 -7.34
N GLY A 418 -36.89 53.32 -7.72
CA GLY A 418 -38.11 53.48 -6.95
C GLY A 418 -39.38 53.09 -7.70
N ASP A 419 -39.25 52.44 -8.86
CA ASP A 419 -40.31 51.90 -9.73
C ASP A 419 -39.74 50.71 -10.53
N ASP A 420 -39.39 49.62 -9.82
CA ASP A 420 -38.57 48.49 -10.31
C ASP A 420 -39.09 47.86 -11.63
N ASP A 421 -40.40 47.91 -11.90
CA ASP A 421 -41.00 47.30 -13.10
C ASP A 421 -41.45 48.30 -14.18
N GLY A 422 -41.21 49.60 -13.93
CA GLY A 422 -41.45 50.70 -14.87
C GLY A 422 -42.92 50.91 -15.27
N ASP A 423 -43.88 50.46 -14.46
CA ASP A 423 -45.30 50.54 -14.76
C ASP A 423 -45.93 51.92 -14.44
N GLY A 424 -45.21 52.73 -13.66
CA GLY A 424 -45.59 54.06 -13.20
C GLY A 424 -46.13 54.13 -11.77
N ALA A 425 -46.21 53.01 -11.05
CA ALA A 425 -46.53 52.91 -9.64
C ALA A 425 -45.22 52.71 -8.83
N PRO A 426 -44.83 53.67 -7.97
CA PRO A 426 -43.60 53.51 -7.19
C PRO A 426 -43.70 52.33 -6.23
N ASP A 427 -42.62 51.55 -6.03
CA ASP A 427 -42.62 50.26 -5.31
C ASP A 427 -43.30 50.33 -3.94
N GLY A 428 -43.11 51.45 -3.23
CA GLY A 428 -43.69 51.67 -1.91
C GLY A 428 -45.22 51.81 -1.90
N SER A 429 -45.85 51.91 -3.07
CA SER A 429 -47.29 52.01 -3.30
C SER A 429 -47.81 51.05 -4.37
N ASP A 430 -46.93 50.22 -4.92
CA ASP A 430 -47.23 49.23 -5.94
C ASP A 430 -47.72 47.93 -5.28
N ASN A 431 -48.88 47.43 -5.70
CA ASN A 431 -49.41 46.16 -5.23
C ASN A 431 -48.83 44.94 -5.98
N CYS A 432 -48.03 45.16 -7.03
CA CYS A 432 -47.17 44.17 -7.68
C CYS A 432 -45.78 44.73 -8.02
N PRO A 433 -44.91 45.01 -7.03
CA PRO A 433 -43.64 45.76 -7.20
C PRO A 433 -42.60 45.23 -8.19
N VAL A 434 -42.83 44.06 -8.79
CA VAL A 434 -41.91 43.43 -9.73
C VAL A 434 -42.65 42.87 -10.95
N THR A 435 -43.89 43.28 -11.17
CA THR A 435 -44.76 42.77 -12.24
C THR A 435 -45.72 43.85 -12.71
N SER A 436 -45.33 44.50 -13.81
CA SER A 436 -46.01 45.66 -14.35
C SER A 436 -47.54 45.49 -14.43
N ASN A 437 -48.25 46.31 -13.66
CA ASN A 437 -49.70 46.35 -13.56
C ASN A 437 -50.23 47.79 -13.37
N PRO A 438 -50.10 48.69 -14.38
CA PRO A 438 -50.36 50.13 -14.21
C PRO A 438 -51.76 50.53 -13.70
N SER A 439 -52.73 49.61 -13.75
CA SER A 439 -54.08 49.80 -13.23
C SER A 439 -54.19 49.60 -11.71
N GLN A 440 -53.22 48.93 -11.09
CA GLN A 440 -53.18 48.62 -9.66
C GLN A 440 -54.51 47.98 -9.21
N SER A 441 -55.01 47.05 -10.03
CA SER A 441 -56.23 46.29 -9.73
C SER A 441 -55.96 45.33 -8.57
N ASP A 442 -56.94 45.19 -7.70
CA ASP A 442 -56.91 44.38 -6.47
C ASP A 442 -58.38 44.05 -6.15
N ALA A 443 -58.86 42.90 -6.63
CA ALA A 443 -60.27 42.54 -6.64
C ALA A 443 -60.82 42.20 -5.24
N ASP A 444 -59.98 41.71 -4.32
CA ASP A 444 -60.36 41.37 -2.94
C ASP A 444 -59.87 42.37 -1.87
N ASP A 445 -59.15 43.41 -2.28
CA ASP A 445 -58.55 44.46 -1.45
C ASP A 445 -57.55 43.92 -0.39
N ASP A 446 -56.85 42.81 -0.68
CA ASP A 446 -55.88 42.21 0.26
C ASP A 446 -54.49 42.88 0.25
N GLY A 447 -54.21 43.65 -0.80
CA GLY A 447 -52.98 44.41 -1.01
C GLY A 447 -51.97 43.77 -1.95
N ALA A 448 -52.21 42.55 -2.46
CA ALA A 448 -51.60 42.03 -3.68
C ALA A 448 -52.44 42.47 -4.89
N GLY A 449 -51.81 42.81 -6.00
CA GLY A 449 -52.56 43.12 -7.21
C GLY A 449 -52.95 41.88 -7.99
N ASP A 450 -54.03 41.95 -8.77
CA ASP A 450 -54.57 40.84 -9.61
C ASP A 450 -53.54 40.24 -10.61
N ARG A 451 -52.35 40.82 -10.70
CA ARG A 451 -51.27 40.42 -11.62
C ARG A 451 -50.22 39.54 -10.97
N CYS A 452 -50.11 39.61 -9.67
CA CYS A 452 -49.13 38.90 -8.86
C CYS A 452 -49.78 38.15 -7.69
N ASP A 453 -51.10 38.26 -7.53
CA ASP A 453 -51.92 37.37 -6.73
C ASP A 453 -52.22 36.08 -7.52
N ASP A 454 -52.39 34.97 -6.79
CA ASP A 454 -52.78 33.67 -7.32
C ASP A 454 -54.29 33.37 -7.05
N ASP A 455 -55.01 34.23 -6.31
CA ASP A 455 -56.42 34.09 -5.88
C ASP A 455 -57.11 35.48 -5.80
N ASP A 456 -57.31 36.12 -6.96
CA ASP A 456 -57.68 37.54 -7.11
C ASP A 456 -58.97 37.96 -6.35
N ASP A 457 -59.91 37.03 -6.10
CA ASP A 457 -61.17 37.30 -5.42
C ASP A 457 -61.26 36.78 -3.97
N GLY A 458 -60.16 36.21 -3.47
CA GLY A 458 -59.99 35.75 -2.09
C GLY A 458 -60.99 34.68 -1.66
N ASP A 459 -61.57 33.92 -2.60
CA ASP A 459 -62.58 32.92 -2.29
C ASP A 459 -62.00 31.54 -1.90
N GLY A 460 -60.70 31.35 -2.13
CA GLY A 460 -59.94 30.15 -1.85
C GLY A 460 -59.80 29.19 -3.03
N VAL A 461 -60.12 29.63 -4.25
CA VAL A 461 -59.92 28.90 -5.50
C VAL A 461 -58.94 29.69 -6.39
N PRO A 462 -57.72 29.16 -6.64
CA PRO A 462 -56.74 29.90 -7.43
C PRO A 462 -57.20 30.21 -8.86
N ASP A 463 -56.82 31.35 -9.42
CA ASP A 463 -57.36 31.90 -10.68
C ASP A 463 -57.32 30.91 -11.85
N GLY A 464 -56.24 30.13 -11.94
CA GLY A 464 -56.06 29.12 -12.99
C GLY A 464 -57.10 28.00 -12.97
N GLY A 465 -57.88 27.86 -11.90
CA GLY A 465 -58.97 26.92 -11.71
C GLY A 465 -60.31 27.55 -11.35
N ASP A 466 -60.38 28.88 -11.29
CA ASP A 466 -61.58 29.62 -10.93
C ASP A 466 -62.44 29.91 -12.18
N ASN A 467 -63.74 29.57 -12.11
CA ASN A 467 -64.70 29.88 -13.17
C ASN A 467 -65.32 31.29 -13.06
N CYS A 468 -64.94 32.08 -12.05
CA CYS A 468 -65.18 33.51 -11.85
C CYS A 468 -63.99 34.19 -11.11
N PRO A 469 -62.79 34.28 -11.70
CA PRO A 469 -61.56 34.68 -10.98
C PRO A 469 -61.61 36.02 -10.23
N LEU A 470 -62.46 36.96 -10.65
CA LEU A 470 -62.57 38.29 -10.05
C LEU A 470 -63.83 38.45 -9.15
N LEU A 471 -64.56 37.37 -8.86
CA LEU A 471 -65.80 37.44 -8.09
C LEU A 471 -66.08 36.19 -7.25
N SER A 472 -65.89 36.37 -5.94
CA SER A 472 -65.88 35.26 -4.98
C SER A 472 -67.08 34.33 -5.11
N ASN A 473 -66.81 33.08 -5.42
CA ASN A 473 -67.81 32.05 -5.67
C ASN A 473 -67.44 30.62 -5.21
N SER A 474 -66.47 30.42 -4.30
CA SER A 474 -65.85 29.21 -3.71
C SER A 474 -66.49 27.82 -3.86
N ALA A 475 -67.81 27.74 -4.02
CA ALA A 475 -68.54 26.55 -4.45
C ALA A 475 -68.40 26.22 -5.94
N GLN A 476 -67.90 27.14 -6.78
CA GLN A 476 -67.67 26.97 -8.22
C GLN A 476 -68.91 26.41 -8.93
N GLU A 477 -70.09 26.93 -8.56
CA GLU A 477 -71.37 26.48 -9.13
C GLU A 477 -71.42 26.90 -10.61
N ASP A 478 -71.57 25.93 -11.51
CA ASP A 478 -71.78 26.14 -12.96
C ASP A 478 -72.94 25.22 -13.37
N ALA A 479 -74.15 25.78 -13.45
CA ALA A 479 -75.36 25.01 -13.69
C ALA A 479 -75.55 24.60 -15.15
N ASN A 480 -74.88 25.26 -16.10
CA ASN A 480 -75.01 25.03 -17.53
C ASN A 480 -73.77 24.34 -18.15
N ASP A 481 -72.73 24.10 -17.35
CA ASP A 481 -71.45 23.48 -17.69
C ASP A 481 -70.72 24.22 -18.85
N ASP A 482 -70.83 25.55 -18.93
CA ASP A 482 -70.18 26.35 -19.99
C ASP A 482 -68.78 26.87 -19.63
N GLY A 483 -68.36 26.66 -18.38
CA GLY A 483 -67.06 27.06 -17.86
C GLY A 483 -67.02 28.46 -17.26
N VAL A 484 -68.15 29.18 -17.23
CA VAL A 484 -68.33 30.45 -16.50
C VAL A 484 -69.24 30.17 -15.30
N GLY A 485 -68.78 30.52 -14.10
CA GLY A 485 -69.55 30.25 -12.89
C GLY A 485 -70.85 31.04 -12.83
N ASP A 486 -71.89 30.46 -12.21
CA ASP A 486 -73.20 31.07 -11.99
C ASP A 486 -73.07 32.45 -11.30
N ALA A 487 -72.00 32.67 -10.52
CA ALA A 487 -71.71 33.93 -9.83
C ALA A 487 -71.39 35.09 -10.80
N CYS A 488 -70.68 34.82 -11.89
CA CYS A 488 -70.29 35.81 -12.91
C CYS A 488 -71.06 35.64 -14.24
N ALA A 489 -71.90 34.59 -14.39
CA ALA A 489 -72.77 34.40 -15.56
C ALA A 489 -74.06 35.27 -15.51
N CYS A 490 -74.64 35.59 -16.68
CA CYS A 490 -75.86 36.42 -16.78
C CYS A 490 -77.14 35.66 -17.13
N ASP A 491 -77.05 34.43 -17.61
CA ASP A 491 -78.13 33.66 -18.21
C ASP A 491 -78.50 32.39 -17.43
N ALA A 492 -77.66 31.95 -16.49
CA ALA A 492 -77.87 30.77 -15.68
C ALA A 492 -77.62 31.05 -14.17
N PRO A 493 -78.67 31.39 -13.38
CA PRO A 493 -80.01 31.78 -13.80
C PRO A 493 -80.04 33.21 -14.38
N PRO A 494 -81.06 33.58 -15.19
CA PRO A 494 -81.13 34.91 -15.80
C PRO A 494 -81.12 36.03 -14.75
N LYS A 495 -80.09 36.89 -14.81
CA LYS A 495 -79.93 38.04 -13.91
C LYS A 495 -80.57 39.31 -14.51
N PRO A 496 -81.09 40.24 -13.68
CA PRO A 496 -81.57 41.54 -14.15
C PRO A 496 -80.46 42.37 -14.80
N ASP A 497 -80.85 43.22 -15.76
CA ASP A 497 -79.92 44.18 -16.37
C ASP A 497 -79.28 45.07 -15.28
N GLY A 498 -77.96 45.24 -15.35
CA GLY A 498 -77.16 46.00 -14.36
C GLY A 498 -76.61 45.19 -13.20
N THR A 499 -76.82 43.87 -13.16
CA THR A 499 -76.13 42.99 -12.19
C THR A 499 -74.67 42.85 -12.59
N PRO A 500 -73.69 42.98 -11.66
CA PRO A 500 -72.29 42.70 -11.94
C PRO A 500 -72.13 41.29 -12.50
N CYS A 501 -71.24 41.16 -13.46
CA CYS A 501 -70.84 39.92 -14.11
C CYS A 501 -69.40 40.11 -14.57
N ASP A 502 -68.81 39.08 -15.16
CA ASP A 502 -67.51 39.17 -15.81
C ASP A 502 -67.64 38.49 -17.17
N ASP A 503 -67.37 39.21 -18.27
CA ASP A 503 -67.40 38.66 -19.62
C ASP A 503 -66.05 38.12 -20.09
N GLY A 504 -65.03 38.19 -19.22
CA GLY A 504 -63.67 37.78 -19.49
C GLY A 504 -62.97 38.65 -20.53
N ASP A 505 -63.52 39.82 -20.89
CA ASP A 505 -62.82 40.85 -21.66
C ASP A 505 -62.06 41.78 -20.71
N PRO A 506 -60.75 41.59 -20.54
CA PRO A 506 -59.96 42.39 -19.61
C PRO A 506 -59.77 43.84 -20.10
N CYS A 507 -60.41 44.24 -21.21
CA CYS A 507 -60.39 45.58 -21.75
C CYS A 507 -61.56 46.46 -21.31
N THR A 508 -62.43 45.98 -20.41
CA THR A 508 -63.53 46.74 -19.81
C THR A 508 -63.36 46.83 -18.31
N LEU A 509 -63.56 48.02 -17.74
CA LEU A 509 -63.34 48.28 -16.32
C LEU A 509 -64.56 47.95 -15.47
N THR A 510 -65.73 47.76 -16.09
CA THR A 510 -66.96 47.43 -15.40
C THR A 510 -67.88 46.60 -16.28
N ASP A 511 -68.29 45.45 -15.76
CA ASP A 511 -69.08 44.47 -16.49
C ASP A 511 -70.47 44.33 -15.86
N ALA A 512 -71.50 44.37 -16.71
CA ALA A 512 -72.87 44.26 -16.24
C ALA A 512 -73.76 43.48 -17.21
N CYS A 513 -74.70 42.71 -16.65
CA CYS A 513 -75.66 41.99 -17.47
C CYS A 513 -76.51 42.98 -18.29
N GLU A 514 -76.62 42.76 -19.60
CA GLU A 514 -77.53 43.50 -20.47
C GLU A 514 -78.19 42.55 -21.49
N GLY A 515 -79.49 42.30 -21.33
CA GLY A 515 -80.24 41.42 -22.21
C GLY A 515 -79.88 39.94 -22.05
N GLY A 516 -79.42 39.54 -20.86
CA GLY A 516 -79.03 38.16 -20.53
C GLY A 516 -77.64 37.77 -21.02
N VAL A 517 -76.79 38.74 -21.37
CA VAL A 517 -75.37 38.51 -21.71
C VAL A 517 -74.55 39.47 -20.85
N CYS A 518 -73.40 39.02 -20.34
CA CYS A 518 -72.48 39.92 -19.68
C CYS A 518 -71.87 40.85 -20.72
N LYS A 519 -71.90 42.16 -20.45
CA LYS A 519 -71.31 43.14 -21.33
C LYS A 519 -70.44 44.09 -20.54
N GLY A 520 -69.18 44.14 -20.95
CA GLY A 520 -68.28 45.17 -20.51
C GLY A 520 -68.67 46.57 -20.96
N SER A 521 -68.45 47.52 -20.06
CA SER A 521 -68.60 48.95 -20.22
C SER A 521 -67.35 49.67 -19.67
N ASP A 522 -67.22 50.95 -19.98
CA ASP A 522 -66.04 51.75 -19.63
C ASP A 522 -64.70 51.12 -20.11
N PRO A 523 -64.43 51.16 -21.44
CA PRO A 523 -63.25 50.52 -22.01
C PRO A 523 -61.96 51.16 -21.52
N LEU A 524 -60.98 50.32 -21.18
CA LEU A 524 -59.64 50.70 -20.74
C LEU A 524 -59.02 51.73 -21.70
N GLN A 525 -58.67 52.90 -21.17
CA GLN A 525 -58.15 54.02 -21.96
C GLN A 525 -56.62 53.98 -22.02
N CYS A 526 -56.08 53.59 -23.17
CA CYS A 526 -54.63 53.56 -23.37
C CYS A 526 -54.04 54.93 -23.64
N ALA A 527 -52.91 55.24 -22.99
CA ALA A 527 -52.15 56.46 -23.25
C ALA A 527 -51.69 56.52 -24.73
N PRO A 528 -51.79 57.67 -25.41
CA PRO A 528 -51.41 57.79 -26.82
C PRO A 528 -49.90 57.57 -26.99
N SER A 529 -49.52 56.71 -27.94
CA SER A 529 -48.15 56.20 -28.16
C SER A 529 -47.09 57.21 -28.59
N GLY A 530 -47.42 58.50 -28.70
CA GLY A 530 -46.49 59.56 -29.11
C GLY A 530 -45.99 59.50 -30.56
N ASP A 531 -46.21 58.42 -31.31
CA ASP A 531 -45.77 58.20 -32.70
C ASP A 531 -46.95 58.14 -33.69
N ALA A 532 -46.79 58.69 -34.90
CA ALA A 532 -47.83 58.78 -35.94
C ALA A 532 -48.13 57.44 -36.66
N CYS A 533 -47.34 56.40 -36.42
CA CYS A 533 -47.46 55.10 -37.09
C CYS A 533 -48.11 53.99 -36.25
N THR A 534 -48.33 54.21 -34.95
CA THR A 534 -48.92 53.23 -34.03
C THR A 534 -50.10 53.84 -33.27
N ALA A 535 -51.04 53.00 -32.84
CA ALA A 535 -52.12 53.37 -31.93
C ALA A 535 -52.15 52.39 -30.77
N ALA A 536 -52.09 52.91 -29.55
CA ALA A 536 -52.26 52.13 -28.33
C ALA A 536 -53.75 51.74 -28.20
N ARG A 537 -54.02 50.44 -28.07
CA ARG A 537 -55.37 49.89 -27.86
C ARG A 537 -55.26 48.74 -26.87
N CYS A 538 -56.31 48.49 -26.10
CA CYS A 538 -56.30 47.35 -25.20
C CYS A 538 -56.28 46.03 -26.00
N HIS A 539 -55.43 45.09 -25.58
CA HIS A 539 -55.24 43.79 -26.18
C HIS A 539 -56.27 42.81 -25.61
N SER A 540 -57.19 42.33 -26.45
CA SER A 540 -58.39 41.52 -26.12
C SER A 540 -58.12 40.11 -25.57
N ARG A 541 -56.92 39.86 -25.06
CA ARG A 541 -56.51 38.59 -24.45
C ARG A 541 -55.79 38.79 -23.11
N TYR A 542 -55.21 39.97 -22.89
CA TYR A 542 -54.32 40.22 -21.76
C TYR A 542 -54.71 41.47 -20.97
N GLY A 543 -55.67 42.28 -21.42
CA GLY A 543 -56.14 43.44 -20.65
C GLY A 543 -55.20 44.63 -20.64
N GLU A 544 -54.15 44.59 -21.44
CA GLU A 544 -53.11 45.61 -21.44
C GLU A 544 -53.16 46.48 -22.68
N CYS A 545 -52.64 47.70 -22.53
CA CYS A 545 -52.46 48.63 -23.63
C CYS A 545 -51.27 48.24 -24.51
N ALA A 546 -51.57 47.60 -25.65
CA ALA A 546 -50.56 47.22 -26.63
C ALA A 546 -50.50 48.21 -27.80
N LEU A 547 -49.30 48.36 -28.38
CA LEU A 547 -49.08 49.19 -29.57
C LEU A 547 -49.39 48.44 -30.85
N PHE A 548 -50.41 48.87 -31.59
CA PHE A 548 -50.76 48.31 -32.89
C PHE A 548 -50.34 49.23 -34.03
N PRO A 549 -49.81 48.71 -35.16
CA PRO A 549 -49.61 49.50 -36.37
C PRO A 549 -50.93 50.08 -36.88
N ASN A 550 -50.94 51.36 -37.26
CA ASN A 550 -52.14 52.04 -37.82
C ASN A 550 -52.59 51.50 -39.18
#